data_AF-A0A3M1SIZ4-F1
#
_entry.id   AF-A0A3M1SIZ4-F1
#
_cell.length_a   1.000
_cell.length_b   1.000
_cell.length_c   1.000
_cell.angle_alpha   90.00
_cell.angle_beta   90.00
_cell.angle_gamma   90.00
#
_symmetry.space_group_name_H-M   'P 1'
#
loop_
_entity.id
_entity.type
_entity.pdbx_description
1 polymer ?
#
loop_
_entity_poly.entity_id
_entity_poly.type
_entity_poly.pdbx_seq_one_letter_code
_entity_poly.pdbx_strand_id
1 'polypeptide(L)'
;MGSGSTGEYDDWGNNIHADPLFFDPTNGDFHLQSTSPCIDVGDNGAWNLPTTDFEGDDRIIDGDGDGTAVVDMGADEYKPQQAATTVPTLNRWGMILFILLAGLSAVYYLRRRAAQ
;
A
#
# COMPACT_ATOMS: atom_id res chain seq x y z
N MET A 1 1.65 13.33 54.54
CA MET A 1 0.58 12.72 53.72
C MET A 1 0.04 13.81 52.79
N GLY A 2 0.64 13.93 51.61
CA GLY A 2 0.12 14.78 50.54
C GLY A 2 -0.17 13.85 49.38
N SER A 3 -1.44 13.49 49.19
CA SER A 3 -1.88 12.75 48.03
C SER A 3 -1.82 13.71 46.85
N GLY A 4 -0.69 13.71 46.14
CA GLY A 4 -0.62 14.32 44.83
C GLY A 4 -1.58 13.57 43.92
N SER A 5 -2.62 14.26 43.46
CA SER A 5 -3.45 13.81 42.34
C SER A 5 -2.53 13.74 41.12
N THR A 6 -1.89 12.59 40.90
CA THR A 6 -1.41 12.23 39.57
C THR A 6 -2.64 12.30 38.68
N GLY A 7 -2.63 13.15 37.66
CA GLY A 7 -3.71 13.21 36.68
C GLY A 7 -3.80 11.84 36.00
N GLU A 8 -4.59 10.95 36.58
CA GLU A 8 -5.09 9.76 35.89
C GLU A 8 -5.99 10.31 34.79
N TYR A 9 -5.40 10.52 33.61
CA TYR A 9 -6.18 10.48 32.39
C TYR A 9 -6.72 9.07 32.33
N ASP A 10 -8.02 8.95 32.55
CA ASP A 10 -8.72 7.71 32.32
C ASP A 10 -8.60 7.40 30.82
N ASP A 11 -7.87 6.34 30.50
CA ASP A 11 -7.56 5.94 29.13
C ASP A 11 -8.83 5.58 28.31
N TRP A 12 -9.97 5.39 28.97
CA TRP A 12 -11.27 4.94 28.42
C TRP A 12 -11.16 3.69 27.49
N GLY A 13 -9.98 3.07 27.40
CA GLY A 13 -9.65 1.93 26.54
C GLY A 13 -9.38 2.27 25.08
N ASN A 14 -9.33 3.54 24.68
CA ASN A 14 -9.28 3.92 23.26
C ASN A 14 -7.95 4.60 22.85
N ASN A 15 -7.00 4.79 23.76
CA ASN A 15 -5.65 5.19 23.36
C ASN A 15 -4.76 3.97 23.18
N ILE A 16 -3.86 4.06 22.21
CA ILE A 16 -2.77 3.11 22.05
C ILE A 16 -1.52 3.59 22.79
N HIS A 17 -0.82 2.68 23.46
CA HIS A 17 0.46 2.93 24.12
C HIS A 17 1.55 1.99 23.57
N ALA A 18 1.64 1.89 22.24
CA ALA A 18 2.59 1.04 21.55
C ALA A 18 3.43 1.85 20.55
N ASP A 19 4.63 1.36 20.23
CA ASP A 19 5.50 1.97 19.22
C ASP A 19 4.81 1.89 17.84
N PRO A 20 4.61 3.02 17.12
CA PRO A 20 4.04 3.00 15.77
C PRO A 20 4.88 2.24 14.74
N LEU A 21 6.14 1.90 15.04
CA LEU A 21 7.04 1.20 14.12
C LEU A 21 7.18 1.92 12.77
N PHE A 22 7.55 3.20 12.79
CA PHE A 22 7.93 3.94 11.59
C PHE A 22 9.24 3.41 10.97
N PHE A 23 9.45 3.60 9.66
CA PHE A 23 10.67 3.17 8.98
C PHE A 23 11.92 3.95 9.41
N ASP A 24 11.88 5.28 9.35
CA ASP A 24 13.00 6.13 9.75
C ASP A 24 12.51 7.53 10.18
N PRO A 25 11.88 7.61 11.37
CA PRO A 25 11.34 8.88 11.85
C PRO A 25 12.44 9.92 12.13
N THR A 26 13.70 9.49 12.29
CA THR A 26 14.83 10.42 12.49
C THR A 26 15.20 11.18 11.22
N ASN A 27 14.94 10.58 10.05
CA ASN A 27 15.16 11.20 8.74
C ASN A 27 13.85 11.60 8.05
N GLY A 28 12.71 11.50 8.74
CA GLY A 28 11.41 11.98 8.26
C GLY A 28 10.58 10.95 7.50
N ASP A 29 10.96 9.67 7.52
CA ASP A 29 10.17 8.58 6.96
C ASP A 29 9.21 8.03 8.04
N PHE A 30 7.98 8.53 8.00
CA PHE A 30 6.90 8.20 8.93
C PHE A 30 5.93 7.14 8.36
N HIS A 31 6.31 6.42 7.31
CA HIS A 31 5.52 5.28 6.85
C HIS A 31 5.55 4.17 7.91
N LEU A 32 4.41 3.50 8.08
CA LEU A 32 4.27 2.37 9.00
C LEU A 32 4.95 1.11 8.44
N GLN A 33 5.63 0.36 9.30
CA GLN A 33 6.06 -0.99 8.98
C GLN A 33 4.86 -1.96 9.01
N SER A 34 4.97 -3.09 8.29
CA SER A 34 3.88 -4.07 8.12
C SER A 34 3.38 -4.76 9.39
N THR A 35 4.08 -4.59 10.52
CA THR A 35 3.69 -5.12 11.83
C THR A 35 3.31 -4.01 12.81
N SER A 36 3.10 -2.79 12.30
CA SER A 36 2.73 -1.65 13.13
C SER A 36 1.41 -1.91 13.85
N PRO A 37 1.31 -1.58 15.13
CA PRO A 37 0.05 -1.69 15.87
C PRO A 37 -0.91 -0.53 15.54
N CYS A 38 -0.53 0.39 14.66
CA CYS A 38 -1.34 1.52 14.20
C CYS A 38 -2.17 1.22 12.95
N ILE A 39 -2.00 0.02 12.35
CA ILE A 39 -2.71 -0.41 11.14
C ILE A 39 -4.16 -0.80 11.50
N ASP A 40 -5.14 -0.32 10.72
CA ASP A 40 -6.57 -0.66 10.78
C ASP A 40 -7.24 -0.53 12.17
N VAL A 41 -6.80 0.43 12.98
CA VAL A 41 -7.27 0.62 14.37
C VAL A 41 -7.84 2.00 14.68
N GLY A 42 -7.93 2.88 13.69
CA GLY A 42 -8.53 4.21 13.84
C GLY A 42 -10.07 4.21 13.79
N ASP A 43 -10.65 5.40 13.78
CA ASP A 43 -12.11 5.62 13.70
C ASP A 43 -12.50 6.23 12.35
N ASN A 44 -13.17 5.46 11.50
CA ASN A 44 -13.71 5.92 10.21
C ASN A 44 -14.74 7.05 10.35
N GLY A 45 -15.33 7.23 11.54
CA GLY A 45 -16.26 8.30 11.87
C GLY A 45 -15.60 9.55 12.48
N ALA A 46 -14.27 9.58 12.55
CA ALA A 46 -13.54 10.69 13.15
C ALA A 46 -13.94 12.04 12.54
N TRP A 47 -14.14 13.03 13.41
CA TRP A 47 -14.52 14.36 12.98
C TRP A 47 -13.46 14.96 12.04
N ASN A 48 -13.89 15.42 10.86
CA ASN A 48 -13.03 16.02 9.86
C ASN A 48 -11.92 15.08 9.34
N LEU A 49 -12.21 13.77 9.25
CA LEU A 49 -11.34 12.83 8.58
C LEU A 49 -11.15 13.25 7.11
N PRO A 50 -9.91 13.49 6.65
CA PRO A 50 -9.65 13.86 5.26
C PRO A 50 -9.99 12.70 4.33
N THR A 51 -10.25 13.00 3.06
CA THR A 51 -10.54 11.95 2.06
C THR A 51 -9.28 11.19 1.63
N THR A 52 -8.11 11.78 1.82
CA THR A 52 -6.81 11.20 1.45
C THR A 52 -5.79 11.34 2.58
N ASP A 53 -4.78 10.48 2.57
CA ASP A 53 -3.58 10.59 3.40
C ASP A 53 -2.59 11.64 2.88
N PHE A 54 -1.36 11.62 3.39
CA PHE A 54 -0.34 12.62 3.08
C PHE A 54 0.31 12.47 1.69
N GLU A 55 0.27 11.28 1.09
CA GLU A 55 0.65 11.00 -0.31
C GLU A 55 -0.48 11.28 -1.31
N GLY A 56 -1.72 11.44 -0.83
CA GLY A 56 -2.90 11.65 -1.66
C GLY A 56 -3.63 10.36 -2.02
N ASP A 57 -3.34 9.28 -1.30
CA ASP A 57 -3.99 8.00 -1.38
C ASP A 57 -5.27 7.97 -0.53
N ASP A 58 -6.25 7.11 -0.86
CA ASP A 58 -7.53 7.05 -0.12
C ASP A 58 -7.31 6.81 1.38
N ARG A 59 -8.03 7.55 2.24
CA ARG A 59 -7.82 7.52 3.69
C ARG A 59 -8.42 6.31 4.41
N ILE A 60 -9.35 5.59 3.78
CA ILE A 60 -9.97 4.40 4.37
C ILE A 60 -9.68 3.23 3.42
N ILE A 61 -8.70 2.43 3.78
CA ILE A 61 -8.27 1.24 3.04
C ILE A 61 -8.26 0.02 3.96
N ASP A 62 -8.13 -1.16 3.38
CA ASP A 62 -7.94 -2.43 4.09
C ASP A 62 -6.43 -2.73 4.11
N GLY A 63 -5.75 -2.26 5.15
CA GLY A 63 -4.28 -2.26 5.26
C GLY A 63 -3.72 -3.65 5.58
N ASP A 64 -4.42 -4.43 6.39
CA ASP A 64 -4.05 -5.79 6.80
C ASP A 64 -4.61 -6.89 5.87
N GLY A 65 -5.59 -6.54 5.02
CA GLY A 65 -6.17 -7.43 4.02
C GLY A 65 -7.23 -8.39 4.57
N ASP A 66 -7.83 -8.11 5.73
CA ASP A 66 -8.88 -8.93 6.35
C ASP A 66 -10.26 -8.77 5.70
N GLY A 67 -10.41 -7.81 4.78
CA GLY A 67 -11.64 -7.45 4.09
C GLY A 67 -12.42 -6.30 4.72
N THR A 68 -11.89 -5.68 5.78
CA THR A 68 -12.48 -4.54 6.49
C THR A 68 -11.59 -3.32 6.34
N ALA A 69 -12.06 -2.31 5.63
CA ALA A 69 -11.31 -1.07 5.49
C ALA A 69 -11.47 -0.18 6.75
N VAL A 70 -10.38 0.11 7.44
CA VAL A 70 -10.32 0.99 8.61
C VAL A 70 -9.16 1.96 8.44
N VAL A 71 -9.35 3.21 8.86
CA VAL A 71 -8.27 4.20 8.83
C VAL A 71 -7.15 3.81 9.80
N ASP A 72 -5.90 3.98 9.37
CA ASP A 72 -4.74 3.87 10.24
C ASP A 72 -4.63 5.06 11.20
N MET A 73 -4.04 4.81 12.37
CA MET A 73 -3.65 5.91 13.27
C MET A 73 -2.38 6.59 12.75
N GLY A 74 -2.52 7.83 12.27
CA GLY A 74 -1.41 8.63 11.77
C GLY A 74 -1.82 9.55 10.64
N ALA A 75 -0.86 10.02 9.86
CA ALA A 75 -1.12 10.82 8.65
C ALA A 75 -1.06 9.99 7.36
N ASP A 76 -0.52 8.78 7.45
CA ASP A 76 -0.30 7.80 6.37
C ASP A 76 -1.28 6.64 6.50
N GLU A 77 -1.53 5.92 5.40
CA GLU A 77 -2.20 4.62 5.39
C GLU A 77 -1.21 3.53 4.95
N TYR A 78 -1.06 2.48 5.74
CA TYR A 78 -0.22 1.36 5.41
C TYR A 78 -0.80 0.59 4.23
N LYS A 79 -0.05 0.57 3.14
CA LYS A 79 -0.33 -0.27 1.99
C LYS A 79 0.68 -1.40 1.93
N PRO A 80 0.25 -2.68 1.97
CA PRO A 80 1.15 -3.76 1.65
C PRO A 80 1.68 -3.49 0.25
N GLN A 81 3.02 -3.43 0.11
CA GLN A 81 3.63 -3.31 -1.22
C GLN A 81 3.01 -4.41 -2.08
N GLN A 82 2.28 -4.00 -3.12
CA GLN A 82 1.69 -4.93 -4.05
C GLN A 82 2.84 -5.80 -4.53
N ALA A 83 2.82 -7.09 -4.18
CA ALA A 83 3.80 -8.04 -4.68
C ALA A 83 3.80 -7.82 -6.17
N ALA A 84 4.94 -7.33 -6.70
CA ALA A 84 5.04 -6.87 -8.08
C ALA A 84 4.32 -7.93 -8.89
N THR A 85 3.14 -7.58 -9.42
CA THR A 85 2.39 -8.57 -10.18
C THR A 85 3.40 -8.93 -11.23
N THR A 86 3.85 -10.19 -11.22
CA THR A 86 4.53 -10.70 -12.38
C THR A 86 3.41 -10.77 -13.41
N VAL A 87 3.01 -9.62 -13.95
CA VAL A 87 2.65 -9.54 -15.35
C VAL A 87 3.73 -10.41 -15.97
N PRO A 88 3.38 -11.47 -16.71
CA PRO A 88 4.36 -12.18 -17.50
C PRO A 88 4.83 -11.17 -18.54
N THR A 89 5.68 -10.25 -18.11
CA THR A 89 6.49 -9.42 -18.95
C THR A 89 7.34 -10.47 -19.61
N LEU A 90 7.08 -10.65 -20.91
CA LEU A 90 8.07 -11.27 -21.74
C LEU A 90 9.34 -10.48 -21.44
N ASN A 91 10.28 -11.12 -20.76
CA ASN A 91 11.57 -10.50 -20.48
C ASN A 91 12.16 -10.00 -21.80
N ARG A 92 13.24 -9.22 -21.75
CA ARG A 92 13.86 -8.65 -22.96
C ARG A 92 14.03 -9.68 -24.09
N TRP A 93 14.33 -10.93 -23.75
CA TRP A 93 14.41 -12.06 -24.68
C TRP A 93 13.06 -12.53 -25.21
N GLY A 94 12.05 -12.64 -24.36
CA GLY A 94 10.68 -12.98 -24.74
C GLY A 94 10.09 -11.97 -25.72
N MET A 95 10.34 -10.67 -25.54
CA MET A 95 9.88 -9.66 -26.49
C MET A 95 10.62 -9.74 -27.82
N ILE A 96 11.93 -10.02 -27.81
CA ILE A 96 12.72 -10.24 -29.03
C ILE A 96 12.18 -11.44 -29.81
N LEU A 97 11.95 -12.58 -29.15
CA LEU A 97 11.39 -13.78 -29.78
C LEU A 97 9.99 -13.51 -30.35
N PHE A 98 9.15 -12.79 -29.61
CA PHE A 98 7.81 -12.41 -30.06
C PHE A 98 7.86 -11.54 -31.33
N ILE A 99 8.74 -10.53 -31.38
CA ILE A 99 8.91 -9.65 -32.55
C ILE A 99 9.44 -10.44 -33.76
N LEU A 100 10.41 -11.35 -33.56
CA LEU A 100 10.96 -12.17 -34.64
C LEU A 100 9.90 -13.12 -35.22
N LEU A 101 9.13 -13.80 -34.38
CA LEU A 101 8.08 -14.72 -34.81
C LEU A 101 6.95 -13.98 -35.53
N ALA A 102 6.52 -12.83 -35.02
CA ALA A 102 5.49 -12.01 -35.68
C ALA A 102 5.98 -11.47 -37.03
N GLY A 103 7.23 -10.99 -37.10
CA GLY A 103 7.85 -10.49 -38.32
C GLY A 103 8.02 -11.57 -39.39
N LEU A 104 8.55 -12.75 -39.04
CA LEU A 104 8.67 -13.88 -39.97
C LEU A 104 7.30 -14.37 -40.45
N SER A 105 6.30 -14.42 -39.57
CA SER A 105 4.93 -14.80 -39.94
C SER A 105 4.28 -13.81 -40.91
N ALA A 106 4.48 -12.50 -40.71
CA ALA A 106 3.99 -11.47 -41.62
C ALA A 106 4.66 -11.57 -43.00
N VAL A 107 5.98 -11.77 -43.04
CA VAL A 107 6.72 -11.97 -44.31
C VAL A 107 6.25 -13.23 -45.03
N TYR A 108 6.07 -14.34 -44.30
CA TYR A 108 5.54 -15.59 -44.87
C TYR A 108 4.14 -15.37 -45.46
N TYR A 109 3.25 -14.71 -44.72
CA TYR A 109 1.89 -14.43 -45.15
C TYR A 109 1.86 -13.56 -46.42
N LEU A 110 2.65 -12.49 -46.47
CA LEU A 110 2.73 -11.60 -47.64
C LEU A 110 3.30 -12.32 -48.87
N ARG A 111 4.33 -13.15 -48.70
CA ARG A 111 4.90 -13.95 -49.81
C ARG A 111 3.92 -14.97 -50.35
N ARG A 112 3.14 -15.61 -49.48
CA ARG A 112 2.12 -16.60 -49.88
C ARG A 112 0.95 -15.95 -50.64
N ARG A 113 0.57 -14.72 -50.29
CA ARG A 113 -0.49 -13.96 -50.98
C ARG A 113 -0.04 -13.45 -52.36
N ALA A 114 1.23 -13.12 -52.54
CA ALA A 114 1.78 -12.67 -53.82
C ALA A 114 1.96 -13.80 -54.86
N ALA A 115 1.83 -15.06 -54.44
CA ALA A 115 1.98 -16.25 -55.29
C ALA A 115 0.64 -16.87 -55.74
N GLN A 116 -0.48 -16.23 -55.41
CA GLN A 116 -1.84 -16.58 -55.89
C GLN A 116 -2.31 -15.56 -56.90
#